data_AF-A0A2W4QGP1-F1
#
_entry.id   AF-A0A2W4QGP1-F1
#
_cell.length_a   1.000
_cell.length_b   1.000
_cell.length_c   1.000
_cell.angle_alpha   90.00
_cell.angle_beta   90.00
_cell.angle_gamma   90.00
#
_symmetry.space_group_name_H-M   'P 1'
#
loop_
_entity.id
_entity.type
_entity.pdbx_description
1 polymer ?
#
loop_
_entity_poly.entity_id
_entity_poly.type
_entity_poly.pdbx_seq_one_letter_code
_entity_poly.pdbx_strand_id
1 'polypeptide(L)'
;MYPGPLGSVCSLPPPREWHHYSRQGGFPASTLVLSPEAVALLQAIETLRLKPYDDQTAKDINTWWVKGATIGYGHLIKKHEWYTYKDGITQEQAEALFQADAAPFITAVGDSIIVGVQQYEFDAMVILAFNIGETGFRNSSVIKLINKPMAGSNDAALELAWKSWNKSQGKPSKGLDNRRAAEWRIYTDANYARW
;
A
#
# COMPACT_ATOMS: atom_id res chain seq x y z
N MET A 1 -41.01 14.02 15.68
CA MET A 1 -39.80 14.38 14.91
C MET A 1 -38.64 13.73 15.65
N TYR A 2 -38.23 12.53 15.25
CA TYR A 2 -37.11 11.81 15.87
C TYR A 2 -35.83 12.17 15.11
N PRO A 3 -34.73 12.60 15.77
CA PRO A 3 -33.45 12.74 15.10
C PRO A 3 -32.86 11.34 14.88
N GLY A 4 -32.44 11.06 13.64
CA GLY A 4 -31.80 9.80 13.25
C GLY A 4 -30.40 9.63 13.85
N PRO A 5 -29.84 8.41 13.85
CA PRO A 5 -28.55 8.14 14.46
C PRO A 5 -27.42 8.74 13.62
N LEU A 6 -26.57 9.50 14.32
CA LEU A 6 -25.32 10.06 13.81
C LEU A 6 -24.42 8.94 13.29
N GLY A 7 -23.88 9.15 12.09
CA GLY A 7 -22.98 8.23 11.42
C GLY A 7 -21.76 7.89 12.29
N SER A 8 -21.42 6.60 12.32
CA SER A 8 -20.25 6.07 12.99
C SER A 8 -19.00 6.67 12.36
N VAL A 9 -18.41 7.66 13.02
CA VAL A 9 -17.08 8.18 12.66
C VAL A 9 -16.09 7.09 13.01
N CYS A 10 -15.47 6.47 12.00
CA CYS A 10 -14.41 5.50 12.17
C CYS A 10 -13.23 6.22 12.84
N SER A 11 -13.10 6.08 14.16
CA SER A 11 -11.99 6.65 14.92
C SER A 11 -10.72 5.87 14.58
N LEU A 12 -9.79 6.53 13.89
CA LEU A 12 -8.45 5.98 13.66
C LEU A 12 -7.82 5.60 15.02
N PRO A 13 -7.23 4.40 15.14
CA PRO A 13 -6.59 4.00 16.38
C PRO A 13 -5.40 4.92 16.74
N PRO A 14 -5.18 5.24 18.02
CA PRO A 14 -4.14 6.17 18.45
C PRO A 14 -2.72 5.64 18.16
N PRO A 15 -1.73 6.51 17.88
CA PRO A 15 -0.37 6.08 17.57
C PRO A 15 0.40 5.64 18.83
N ARG A 16 1.20 4.58 18.67
CA ARG A 16 2.33 4.10 19.51
C ARG A 16 2.10 3.20 20.74
N GLU A 17 0.89 2.86 21.18
CA GLU A 17 0.73 1.94 22.34
C GLU A 17 0.58 0.44 21.99
N TRP A 18 0.59 0.07 20.71
CA TRP A 18 0.28 -1.30 20.25
C TRP A 18 1.39 -2.34 20.48
N HIS A 19 2.58 -1.95 20.91
CA HIS A 19 3.77 -2.81 20.84
C HIS A 19 3.88 -3.90 21.93
N HIS A 20 3.03 -3.91 22.96
CA HIS A 20 3.21 -4.83 24.10
C HIS A 20 2.10 -5.85 24.37
N TYR A 21 0.93 -5.78 23.72
CA TYR A 21 -0.22 -6.64 24.10
C TYR A 21 -0.65 -7.74 23.12
N SER A 22 -0.05 -7.87 21.94
CA SER A 22 -0.67 -8.70 20.89
C SER A 22 -0.03 -10.08 20.63
N ARG A 23 0.62 -10.69 21.64
CA ARG A 23 0.96 -12.13 21.59
C ARG A 23 -0.23 -13.06 21.90
N GLN A 24 -1.47 -12.55 21.92
CA GLN A 24 -2.70 -13.34 21.79
C GLN A 24 -3.73 -12.58 20.95
N GLY A 25 -4.08 -13.13 19.78
CA GLY A 25 -5.23 -12.70 18.96
C GLY A 25 -5.06 -11.35 18.24
N GLY A 26 -4.41 -11.37 17.08
CA GLY A 26 -4.39 -10.21 16.16
C GLY A 26 -5.79 -9.79 15.70
N PHE A 27 -5.86 -8.70 14.94
CA PHE A 27 -7.12 -8.10 14.50
C PHE A 27 -7.59 -8.69 13.16
N PRO A 28 -8.91 -8.76 12.90
CA PRO A 28 -9.40 -9.09 11.57
C PRO A 28 -8.87 -8.07 10.56
N ALA A 29 -8.19 -8.53 9.52
CA ALA A 29 -7.58 -7.66 8.52
C ALA A 29 -8.58 -6.71 7.86
N SER A 30 -9.83 -7.13 7.69
CA SER A 30 -10.94 -6.31 7.15
C SER A 30 -11.31 -5.09 8.00
N THR A 31 -10.84 -5.02 9.25
CA THR A 31 -11.07 -3.88 10.16
C THR A 31 -9.89 -2.92 10.24
N LEU A 32 -8.74 -3.31 9.66
CA LEU A 32 -7.52 -2.50 9.67
C LEU A 32 -7.51 -1.54 8.49
N VAL A 33 -6.83 -0.42 8.69
CA VAL A 33 -6.57 0.61 7.67
C VAL A 33 -5.08 0.89 7.62
N LEU A 34 -4.60 1.48 6.53
CA LEU A 34 -3.19 1.80 6.39
C LEU A 34 -2.73 2.80 7.46
N SER A 35 -1.66 2.49 8.19
CA SER A 35 -1.16 3.37 9.24
C SER A 35 -0.52 4.67 8.71
N PRO A 36 -0.43 5.74 9.51
CA PRO A 36 0.30 6.96 9.13
C PRO A 36 1.76 6.69 8.76
N GLU A 37 2.43 5.76 9.43
CA GLU A 37 3.80 5.36 9.14
C GLU A 37 3.93 4.69 7.77
N ALA A 38 2.98 3.81 7.41
CA ALA A 38 2.93 3.18 6.10
C ALA A 38 2.58 4.16 4.98
N VAL A 39 1.66 5.09 5.23
CA VAL A 39 1.34 6.22 4.33
C VAL A 39 2.59 7.06 4.08
N ALA A 40 3.29 7.47 5.14
CA ALA A 40 4.49 8.28 5.03
C ALA A 40 5.60 7.55 4.26
N LEU A 41 5.75 6.24 4.47
CA LEU A 41 6.71 5.44 3.72
C LEU A 41 6.37 5.39 2.23
N LEU A 42 5.12 5.07 1.85
CA LEU A 42 4.68 5.05 0.46
C LEU A 42 4.84 6.42 -0.21
N GLN A 43 4.43 7.49 0.46
CA GLN A 43 4.61 8.86 -0.02
C GLN A 43 6.08 9.26 -0.15
N ALA A 44 6.98 8.74 0.69
CA ALA A 44 8.42 9.01 0.59
C ALA A 44 9.08 8.24 -0.56
N ILE A 45 8.58 7.05 -0.88
CA ILE A 45 9.04 6.25 -2.03
C ILE A 45 8.66 6.95 -3.34
N GLU A 46 7.44 7.49 -3.39
CA GLU A 46 6.95 8.27 -4.52
C GLU A 46 7.51 9.70 -4.52
N THR A 47 7.77 10.26 -5.70
CA THR A 47 8.14 11.69 -5.81
C THR A 47 6.87 12.51 -6.02
N LEU A 48 6.49 13.34 -5.04
CA LEU A 48 5.32 14.22 -5.18
C LEU A 48 5.47 15.15 -6.39
N ARG A 49 4.51 15.08 -7.32
CA ARG A 49 4.43 15.96 -8.50
C ARG A 49 3.08 16.67 -8.53
N LEU A 50 3.09 17.97 -8.21
CA LEU A 50 1.87 18.79 -8.22
C LEU A 50 1.39 19.18 -9.62
N LYS A 51 2.19 18.91 -10.66
CA LYS A 51 1.85 19.11 -12.06
C LYS A 51 1.90 17.78 -12.82
N PRO A 52 1.04 17.58 -13.83
CA PRO A 52 1.09 16.39 -14.66
C PRO A 52 2.47 16.20 -15.31
N TYR A 53 2.94 14.96 -15.33
CA TYR A 53 4.18 14.56 -15.99
C TYR A 53 4.01 13.23 -16.72
N ASP A 54 4.87 12.97 -17.69
CA ASP A 54 4.93 11.70 -18.40
C ASP A 54 5.78 10.70 -17.61
N ASP A 55 5.20 9.56 -17.23
CA ASP A 55 5.86 8.53 -16.42
C ASP A 55 7.08 7.86 -17.07
N GLN A 56 7.17 7.89 -18.41
CA GLN A 56 8.29 7.32 -19.16
C GLN A 56 9.43 8.32 -19.33
N THR A 57 9.10 9.61 -19.49
CA THR A 57 10.12 10.65 -19.77
C THR A 57 10.43 11.56 -18.58
N ALA A 58 9.65 11.47 -17.51
CA ALA A 58 9.65 12.34 -16.34
C ALA A 58 9.42 13.85 -16.64
N LYS A 59 9.06 14.20 -17.87
CA LYS A 59 8.83 15.58 -18.31
C LYS A 59 7.44 16.05 -17.95
N ASP A 60 7.33 17.32 -17.56
CA ASP A 60 6.04 17.96 -17.34
C ASP A 60 5.21 17.99 -18.63
N ILE A 61 3.91 17.75 -18.49
CA ILE A 61 2.94 17.81 -19.59
C ILE A 61 2.17 19.11 -19.47
N ASN A 62 2.32 20.00 -20.45
CA ASN A 62 1.68 21.32 -20.48
C ASN A 62 0.77 21.53 -21.71
N THR A 63 0.48 20.48 -22.47
CA THR A 63 -0.31 20.54 -23.70
C THR A 63 -1.57 19.68 -23.59
N TRP A 64 -1.52 18.47 -24.12
CA TRP A 64 -2.62 17.51 -24.18
C TRP A 64 -2.24 16.23 -23.44
N TRP A 65 -3.28 15.49 -23.05
CA TRP A 65 -3.11 14.18 -22.44
C TRP A 65 -2.21 13.27 -23.30
N VAL A 66 -1.27 12.59 -22.65
CA VAL A 66 -0.43 11.54 -23.25
C VAL A 66 -0.62 10.23 -22.48
N LYS A 67 -0.31 9.11 -23.14
CA LYS A 67 -0.30 7.80 -22.49
C LYS A 67 0.84 7.76 -21.47
N GLY A 68 0.51 7.68 -20.19
CA GLY A 68 1.48 7.79 -19.08
C GLY A 68 1.39 9.10 -18.30
N ALA A 69 0.43 9.98 -18.61
CA ALA A 69 0.18 11.19 -17.83
C ALA A 69 -0.10 10.86 -16.36
N THR A 70 0.73 11.38 -15.46
CA THR A 70 0.76 11.02 -14.04
C THR A 70 0.85 12.27 -13.17
N ILE A 71 0.27 12.26 -11.96
CA ILE A 71 0.29 13.39 -11.01
C ILE A 71 0.28 12.90 -9.55
N GLY A 72 0.56 13.79 -8.61
CA GLY A 72 0.53 13.50 -7.18
C GLY A 72 1.61 12.49 -6.79
N TYR A 73 1.20 11.44 -6.09
CA TYR A 73 2.05 10.31 -5.70
C TYR A 73 1.90 9.14 -6.69
N GLY A 74 2.10 9.40 -7.98
CA GLY A 74 2.07 8.37 -9.03
C GLY A 74 0.68 8.04 -9.58
N HIS A 75 -0.32 8.90 -9.40
CA HIS A 75 -1.68 8.70 -9.93
C HIS A 75 -1.70 8.83 -11.47
N LEU A 76 -2.04 7.74 -12.16
CA LEU A 76 -2.17 7.73 -13.63
C LEU A 76 -3.47 8.42 -14.06
N ILE A 77 -3.35 9.59 -14.67
CA ILE A 77 -4.46 10.37 -15.21
C ILE A 77 -5.04 9.65 -16.43
N LYS A 78 -6.31 9.23 -16.36
CA LYS A 78 -7.01 8.71 -17.54
C LYS A 78 -7.41 9.85 -18.47
N LYS A 79 -7.59 9.54 -19.75
CA LYS A 79 -7.91 10.55 -20.78
C LYS A 79 -9.12 11.43 -20.44
N HIS A 80 -10.14 10.88 -19.79
CA HIS A 80 -11.34 11.62 -19.40
C HIS A 80 -11.13 12.50 -18.15
N GLU A 81 -10.09 12.25 -17.37
CA GLU A 81 -9.73 13.02 -16.16
C GLU A 81 -8.76 14.17 -16.47
N TRP A 82 -8.23 14.22 -17.70
CA TRP A 82 -7.21 15.21 -18.09
C TRP A 82 -7.60 16.65 -17.75
N TYR A 83 -8.83 17.05 -18.07
CA TYR A 83 -9.28 18.42 -17.83
C TYR A 83 -9.41 18.77 -16.34
N THR A 84 -9.51 17.76 -15.46
CA THR A 84 -9.53 17.95 -14.01
C THR A 84 -8.12 18.24 -13.47
N TYR A 85 -7.09 17.60 -14.04
CA TYR A 85 -5.74 17.63 -13.47
C TYR A 85 -4.71 18.43 -14.29
N LYS A 86 -5.04 18.86 -15.51
CA LYS A 86 -4.11 19.54 -16.43
C LYS A 86 -3.44 20.78 -15.83
N ASP A 87 -4.12 21.47 -14.92
CA ASP A 87 -3.65 22.73 -14.31
C ASP A 87 -2.90 22.49 -12.98
N GLY A 88 -2.74 21.22 -12.58
CA GLY A 88 -2.10 20.81 -11.34
C GLY A 88 -3.06 20.60 -10.18
N ILE A 89 -2.50 20.16 -9.05
CA ILE A 89 -3.21 19.89 -7.80
C ILE A 89 -2.46 20.48 -6.60
N THR A 90 -3.20 20.70 -5.52
CA THR A 90 -2.66 21.00 -4.19
C THR A 90 -2.09 19.75 -3.53
N GLN A 91 -1.32 19.93 -2.45
CA GLN A 91 -0.79 18.81 -1.69
C GLN A 91 -1.94 18.00 -1.06
N GLU A 92 -2.96 18.67 -0.54
CA GLU A 92 -4.13 18.05 0.07
C GLU A 92 -4.91 17.21 -0.96
N GLN A 93 -5.01 17.70 -2.20
CA GLN A 93 -5.59 16.92 -3.31
C GLN A 93 -4.71 15.71 -3.67
N ALA A 94 -3.38 15.85 -3.65
CA ALA A 94 -2.47 14.73 -3.88
C ALA A 94 -2.59 13.65 -2.79
N GLU A 95 -2.75 14.06 -1.53
CA GLU A 95 -3.00 13.17 -0.40
C GLU A 95 -4.35 12.46 -0.54
N ALA A 96 -5.41 13.18 -0.91
CA ALA A 96 -6.73 12.59 -1.15
C ALA A 96 -6.71 11.58 -2.32
N LEU A 97 -5.99 11.89 -3.40
CA LEU A 97 -5.80 10.97 -4.52
C LEU A 97 -5.03 9.72 -4.10
N PHE A 98 -3.96 9.89 -3.33
CA PHE A 98 -3.19 8.76 -2.82
C PHE A 98 -4.05 7.82 -1.97
N GLN A 99 -4.90 8.35 -1.09
CA GLN A 99 -5.82 7.54 -0.29
C GLN A 99 -6.84 6.80 -1.17
N ALA A 100 -7.37 7.46 -2.21
CA ALA A 100 -8.28 6.83 -3.16
C ALA A 100 -7.59 5.71 -3.96
N ASP A 101 -6.34 5.92 -4.39
CA ASP A 101 -5.55 4.92 -5.11
C ASP A 101 -5.12 3.75 -4.22
N ALA A 102 -4.91 3.98 -2.92
CA ALA A 102 -4.56 2.94 -1.95
C ALA A 102 -5.76 2.06 -1.55
N ALA A 103 -6.98 2.61 -1.58
CA ALA A 103 -8.19 1.94 -1.07
C ALA A 103 -8.49 0.55 -1.69
N PRO A 104 -8.32 0.32 -3.01
CA PRO A 104 -8.48 -1.02 -3.60
C PRO A 104 -7.52 -2.04 -3.00
N PHE A 105 -6.26 -1.65 -2.71
CA PHE A 105 -5.26 -2.55 -2.13
C PHE A 105 -5.55 -2.84 -0.65
N ILE A 106 -5.94 -1.83 0.13
CA ILE A 106 -6.40 -1.98 1.51
C ILE A 106 -7.55 -2.99 1.56
N THR A 107 -8.55 -2.82 0.69
CA THR A 107 -9.70 -3.72 0.57
C THR A 107 -9.26 -5.13 0.17
N ALA A 108 -8.37 -5.24 -0.84
CA ALA A 108 -7.88 -6.53 -1.30
C ALA A 108 -7.13 -7.31 -0.21
N VAL A 109 -6.34 -6.64 0.62
CA VAL A 109 -5.67 -7.26 1.78
C VAL A 109 -6.70 -7.65 2.83
N GLY A 110 -7.58 -6.73 3.22
CA GLY A 110 -8.60 -6.95 4.24
C GLY A 110 -9.52 -8.14 3.93
N ASP A 111 -9.91 -8.31 2.67
CA ASP A 111 -10.76 -9.42 2.21
C ASP A 111 -10.01 -10.75 2.07
N SER A 112 -8.70 -10.71 1.82
CA SER A 112 -7.93 -11.91 1.48
C SER A 112 -7.32 -12.58 2.71
N ILE A 113 -7.15 -11.86 3.82
CA ILE A 113 -6.50 -12.37 5.02
C ILE A 113 -7.55 -12.82 6.03
N ILE A 114 -7.56 -14.12 6.34
CA ILE A 114 -8.60 -14.76 7.17
C ILE A 114 -8.14 -15.05 8.60
N VAL A 115 -6.89 -14.73 8.91
CA VAL A 115 -6.30 -14.87 10.24
C VAL A 115 -6.19 -13.51 10.90
N GLY A 116 -6.12 -13.47 12.23
CA GLY A 116 -5.83 -12.24 12.96
C GLY A 116 -4.40 -11.79 12.70
N VAL A 117 -4.21 -10.52 12.36
CA VAL A 117 -2.90 -9.91 12.06
C VAL A 117 -2.69 -8.63 12.84
N GLN A 118 -1.42 -8.24 12.98
CA GLN A 118 -1.05 -6.96 13.56
C GLN A 118 -1.13 -5.85 12.52
N GLN A 119 -1.21 -4.60 13.00
CA GLN A 119 -1.21 -3.41 12.15
C GLN A 119 0.00 -3.38 11.20
N TYR A 120 1.21 -3.68 11.69
CA TYR A 120 2.42 -3.64 10.86
C TYR A 120 2.48 -4.77 9.82
N GLU A 121 1.94 -5.95 10.13
CA GLU A 121 1.82 -7.05 9.17
C GLU A 121 0.86 -6.64 8.04
N PHE A 122 -0.28 -6.05 8.40
CA PHE A 122 -1.26 -5.50 7.48
C PHE A 122 -0.65 -4.42 6.58
N ASP A 123 0.05 -3.46 7.17
CA ASP A 123 0.72 -2.37 6.44
C ASP A 123 1.72 -2.91 5.42
N ALA A 124 2.57 -3.87 5.81
CA ALA A 124 3.51 -4.52 4.89
C ALA A 124 2.78 -5.21 3.73
N MET A 125 1.68 -5.93 4.01
CA MET A 125 0.86 -6.57 2.98
C MET A 125 0.24 -5.58 2.00
N VAL A 126 -0.27 -4.43 2.50
CA VAL A 126 -0.81 -3.37 1.64
C VAL A 126 0.29 -2.76 0.77
N ILE A 127 1.47 -2.49 1.32
CA ILE A 127 2.62 -1.95 0.55
C ILE A 127 3.06 -2.93 -0.55
N LEU A 128 3.08 -4.23 -0.26
CA LEU A 128 3.34 -5.27 -1.25
C LEU A 128 2.26 -5.27 -2.33
N ALA A 129 0.97 -5.29 -1.94
CA ALA A 129 -0.17 -5.31 -2.85
C ALA A 129 -0.20 -4.08 -3.78
N PHE A 130 0.13 -2.90 -3.25
CA PHE A 130 0.27 -1.67 -4.03
C PHE A 130 1.33 -1.82 -5.14
N ASN A 131 2.41 -2.56 -4.87
CA ASN A 131 3.48 -2.75 -5.85
C ASN A 131 3.20 -3.84 -6.89
N ILE A 132 2.63 -4.98 -6.47
CA ILE A 132 2.45 -6.15 -7.34
C ILE A 132 1.05 -6.24 -7.96
N GLY A 133 0.15 -5.32 -7.57
CA GLY A 133 -1.24 -5.29 -7.98
C GLY A 133 -2.13 -6.23 -7.17
N GLU A 134 -3.45 -5.97 -7.16
CA GLU A 134 -4.44 -6.80 -6.45
C GLU A 134 -4.41 -8.27 -6.89
N THR A 135 -4.41 -8.51 -8.21
CA THR A 135 -4.35 -9.87 -8.78
C THR A 135 -3.06 -10.58 -8.41
N GLY A 136 -1.93 -9.87 -8.40
CA GLY A 136 -0.63 -10.41 -8.00
C GLY A 136 -0.64 -10.82 -6.53
N PHE A 137 -1.17 -9.94 -5.67
CA PHE A 137 -1.32 -10.20 -4.25
C PHE A 137 -2.24 -11.40 -3.99
N ARG A 138 -3.49 -11.35 -4.46
CA ARG A 138 -4.53 -12.39 -4.24
C ARG A 138 -4.10 -13.80 -4.62
N ASN A 139 -3.24 -13.94 -5.64
CA ASN A 139 -2.77 -15.24 -6.12
C ASN A 139 -1.39 -15.64 -5.57
N SER A 140 -0.75 -14.79 -4.77
CA SER A 140 0.61 -14.99 -4.27
C SER A 140 0.72 -16.15 -3.28
N SER A 141 1.92 -16.72 -3.18
CA SER A 141 2.26 -17.65 -2.11
C SER A 141 2.28 -16.99 -0.73
N VAL A 142 2.46 -15.66 -0.67
CA VAL A 142 2.45 -14.87 0.57
C VAL A 142 1.12 -15.05 1.30
N ILE A 143 -0.01 -14.78 0.64
CA ILE A 143 -1.35 -14.94 1.26
C ILE A 143 -1.60 -16.40 1.68
N LYS A 144 -1.22 -17.36 0.82
CA LYS A 144 -1.42 -18.80 1.12
C LYS A 144 -0.71 -19.20 2.41
N LEU A 145 0.52 -18.72 2.61
CA LEU A 145 1.33 -19.00 3.79
C LEU A 145 0.82 -18.26 5.02
N ILE A 146 0.37 -17.01 4.88
CA ILE A 146 -0.21 -16.24 6.00
C ILE A 146 -1.52 -16.86 6.48
N ASN A 147 -2.42 -17.23 5.56
CA ASN A 147 -3.72 -17.80 5.92
C ASN A 147 -3.67 -19.24 6.44
N LYS A 148 -2.58 -19.96 6.17
CA LYS A 148 -2.40 -21.35 6.61
C LYS A 148 -1.01 -21.53 7.25
N PRO A 149 -0.78 -20.93 8.43
CA PRO A 149 0.51 -21.03 9.08
C PRO A 149 0.80 -22.48 9.46
N MET A 150 1.92 -23.01 8.95
CA MET A 150 2.41 -24.33 9.38
C MET A 150 3.16 -24.18 10.71
N ALA A 151 2.91 -25.08 11.66
CA ALA A 151 3.58 -25.06 12.95
C ALA A 151 5.11 -25.15 12.79
N GLY A 152 5.83 -24.17 13.36
CA GLY A 152 7.28 -24.23 13.57
C GLY A 152 8.20 -23.74 12.43
N SER A 153 7.68 -23.33 11.26
CA SER A 153 8.56 -23.09 10.08
C SER A 153 8.10 -22.00 9.09
N ASN A 154 7.08 -21.20 9.42
CA ASN A 154 6.41 -20.38 8.39
C ASN A 154 7.24 -19.17 7.92
N ASP A 155 8.10 -18.61 8.77
CA ASP A 155 8.73 -17.31 8.52
C ASP A 155 9.74 -17.35 7.37
N ALA A 156 10.58 -18.38 7.28
CA ALA A 156 11.56 -18.51 6.20
C ALA A 156 10.90 -18.75 4.83
N ALA A 157 9.82 -19.57 4.80
CA ALA A 157 9.06 -19.80 3.59
C ALA A 157 8.29 -18.54 3.15
N LEU A 158 7.74 -17.81 4.12
CA LEU A 158 7.04 -16.55 3.88
C LEU A 158 8.00 -15.46 3.39
N GLU A 159 9.18 -15.32 4.01
CA GLU A 159 10.24 -14.41 3.57
C GLU A 159 10.66 -14.70 2.12
N LEU A 160 10.88 -15.98 1.79
CA LEU A 160 11.25 -16.38 0.44
C LEU A 160 10.12 -16.06 -0.56
N ALA A 161 8.87 -16.34 -0.20
CA ALA A 161 7.71 -15.99 -1.02
C ALA A 161 7.61 -14.48 -1.24
N TRP A 162 7.87 -13.68 -0.21
CA TRP A 162 7.90 -12.22 -0.27
C TRP A 162 8.99 -11.72 -1.22
N LYS A 163 10.23 -12.18 -1.02
CA LYS A 163 11.40 -11.79 -1.81
C LYS A 163 11.37 -12.29 -3.25
N SER A 164 10.54 -13.28 -3.57
CA SER A 164 10.37 -13.78 -4.95
C SER A 164 9.69 -12.77 -5.89
N TRP A 165 9.00 -11.76 -5.32
CA TRP A 165 8.41 -10.64 -6.06
C TRP A 165 9.45 -9.57 -6.39
N ASN A 166 10.57 -9.97 -7.00
CA ASN A 166 11.72 -9.11 -7.30
C ASN A 166 12.00 -8.91 -8.80
N LYS A 167 11.09 -9.36 -9.68
CA LYS A 167 11.30 -9.29 -11.13
C LYS A 167 10.62 -8.09 -11.76
N SER A 168 11.36 -7.36 -12.59
CA SER A 168 10.83 -6.38 -13.54
C SER A 168 11.14 -6.84 -14.96
N GLN A 169 10.15 -6.84 -15.84
CA GLN A 169 10.29 -7.36 -17.23
C GLN A 169 10.90 -8.78 -17.28
N GLY A 170 10.55 -9.62 -16.31
CA GLY A 170 11.04 -11.00 -16.19
C GLY A 170 12.44 -11.17 -15.59
N LYS A 171 13.16 -10.09 -15.26
CA LYS A 171 14.53 -10.11 -14.72
C LYS A 171 14.58 -9.62 -13.28
N PRO A 172 15.40 -10.21 -12.40
CA PRO A 172 15.62 -9.67 -11.05
C PRO A 172 16.06 -8.21 -11.06
N SER A 173 15.54 -7.42 -10.11
CA SER A 173 15.83 -6.00 -9.95
C SER A 173 16.32 -5.69 -8.54
N LYS A 174 17.51 -5.10 -8.43
CA LYS A 174 18.08 -4.67 -7.14
C LYS A 174 17.16 -3.69 -6.39
N GLY A 175 16.45 -2.84 -7.13
CA GLY A 175 15.48 -1.91 -6.54
C GLY A 175 14.29 -2.64 -5.90
N LEU A 176 13.81 -3.72 -6.54
CA LEU A 176 12.76 -4.55 -5.98
C LEU A 176 13.28 -5.41 -4.81
N ASP A 177 14.50 -5.95 -4.88
CA ASP A 177 15.11 -6.67 -3.76
C ASP A 177 15.17 -5.82 -2.48
N ASN A 178 15.65 -4.57 -2.62
CA ASN A 178 15.71 -3.62 -1.50
C ASN A 178 14.30 -3.30 -0.96
N ARG A 179 13.32 -3.11 -1.85
CA ARG A 179 11.92 -2.87 -1.49
C ARG A 179 11.31 -4.05 -0.72
N ARG A 180 11.48 -5.29 -1.21
CA ARG A 180 11.00 -6.51 -0.54
C ARG A 180 11.66 -6.70 0.83
N ALA A 181 12.94 -6.36 0.97
CA ALA A 181 13.63 -6.44 2.26
C ALA A 181 13.08 -5.42 3.28
N ALA A 182 12.76 -4.20 2.86
CA ALA A 182 12.13 -3.21 3.72
C ALA A 182 10.71 -3.61 4.14
N GLU A 183 9.90 -4.08 3.20
CA GLU A 183 8.56 -4.60 3.49
C GLU A 183 8.60 -5.78 4.47
N TRP A 184 9.55 -6.71 4.27
CA TRP A 184 9.75 -7.83 5.20
C TRP A 184 10.10 -7.35 6.60
N ARG A 185 10.97 -6.35 6.72
CA ARG A 185 11.33 -5.74 8.00
C ARG A 185 10.16 -5.04 8.70
N ILE A 186 9.24 -4.45 7.94
CA ILE A 186 7.97 -3.94 8.50
C ILE A 186 7.15 -5.12 9.02
N TYR A 187 7.00 -6.16 8.21
CA TYR A 187 6.23 -7.35 8.55
C TYR A 187 6.75 -8.07 9.80
N THR A 188 8.07 -8.12 10.04
CA THR A 188 8.64 -8.82 11.20
C THR A 188 8.86 -7.93 12.42
N ASP A 189 9.30 -6.69 12.21
CA ASP A 189 9.87 -5.85 13.27
C ASP A 189 9.18 -4.48 13.40
N ALA A 190 8.12 -4.21 12.62
CA ALA A 190 7.45 -2.91 12.56
C ALA A 190 8.39 -1.73 12.25
N ASN A 191 9.45 -1.97 11.48
CA ASN A 191 10.46 -0.94 11.17
C ASN A 191 10.28 -0.37 9.76
N TYR A 192 9.75 0.85 9.73
CA TYR A 192 9.41 1.66 8.55
C TYR A 192 10.57 2.46 7.95
N ALA A 193 11.83 2.09 8.23
CA ALA A 193 12.96 2.75 7.57
C ALA A 193 12.91 2.55 6.05
N ARG A 194 13.31 3.60 5.31
CA ARG A 194 13.45 3.55 3.84
C ARG A 194 14.62 2.65 3.43
N TRP A 195 14.61 2.15 2.19
CA TRP A 195 15.70 1.39 1.56
C TRP A 195 16.48 2.19 0.51
#